data_AF-A0A918BXC8-F1
#
_entry.id   AF-A0A918BXC8-F1
#
_cell.length_a   1.000
_cell.length_b   1.000
_cell.length_c   1.000
_cell.angle_alpha   90.00
_cell.angle_beta   90.00
_cell.angle_gamma   90.00
#
_symmetry.space_group_name_H-M   'P 1'
#
loop_
_entity.id
_entity.type
_entity.pdbx_description
1 polymer ?
#
loop_
_entity_poly.entity_id
_entity_poly.type
_entity_poly.pdbx_seq_one_letter_code
_entity_poly.pdbx_strand_id
1 'polypeptide(L)'
;MARGACVCGDPSGDKGLSEEDYSTGTMIRRPSTMRGRVPGRARWILPLLLPLCSLSSAQMQGMSMPTHTPPAVSSTTSAAVKNLQITGGWIAAAPPGADELAGYLTIRNPGKAAVTLVGASSRAAAHIMPMRTTQDMAGRESMQDVARLSIPAGGTLVFAPGRAHLMLRGLPRDLNVGEQVEMQLRFSDGSARGVLLTVRRL
;
A
#
# COMPACT_ATOMS: atom_id res chain seq x y z
N MET A 1 64.38 -31.17 44.32
CA MET A 1 65.35 -30.07 44.11
C MET A 1 65.76 -30.09 42.64
N ALA A 2 65.74 -28.91 41.98
CA ALA A 2 66.01 -28.57 40.56
C ALA A 2 64.73 -27.96 39.94
N ARG A 3 64.53 -26.63 39.86
CA ARG A 3 65.27 -25.54 39.18
C ARG A 3 65.36 -25.75 37.66
N GLY A 4 64.72 -24.85 36.92
CA GLY A 4 64.78 -24.68 35.47
C GLY A 4 63.60 -23.81 35.02
N ALA A 5 63.61 -22.50 35.27
CA ALA A 5 64.30 -21.44 34.53
C ALA A 5 63.40 -20.84 33.42
N CYS A 6 63.43 -19.51 33.39
CA CYS A 6 62.57 -18.58 32.68
C CYS A 6 62.58 -18.74 31.15
N VAL A 7 61.46 -18.39 30.51
CA VAL A 7 61.49 -17.83 29.15
C VAL A 7 61.02 -16.39 29.22
N CYS A 8 61.88 -15.49 28.75
CA CYS A 8 61.58 -14.08 28.52
C CYS A 8 60.93 -13.92 27.15
N GLY A 9 60.01 -12.96 27.01
CA GLY A 9 59.40 -12.59 25.74
C GLY A 9 58.40 -11.43 25.90
N ASP A 10 58.93 -10.23 26.12
CA ASP A 10 58.27 -8.92 25.96
C ASP A 10 58.80 -8.30 24.64
N PRO A 11 58.29 -7.17 24.11
CA PRO A 11 56.92 -6.75 23.77
C PRO A 11 56.85 -6.23 22.30
N SER A 12 55.74 -5.57 21.96
CA SER A 12 55.58 -4.58 20.88
C SER A 12 54.86 -5.07 19.62
N GLY A 13 53.63 -4.60 19.48
CA GLY A 13 52.81 -4.70 18.28
C GLY A 13 51.67 -3.68 18.31
N ASP A 14 51.98 -2.44 18.74
CA ASP A 14 51.12 -1.29 18.47
C ASP A 14 51.17 -1.03 16.95
N LYS A 15 50.06 -1.25 16.27
CA LYS A 15 49.86 -0.75 14.91
C LYS A 15 48.85 0.38 14.98
N GLY A 16 49.41 1.58 14.96
CA GLY A 16 48.77 2.85 14.73
C GLY A 16 47.61 2.79 13.75
N LEU A 17 46.48 3.29 14.25
CA LEU A 17 45.40 3.85 13.47
C LEU A 17 45.91 5.18 12.89
N SER A 18 46.26 5.19 11.62
CA SER A 18 46.36 6.43 10.86
C SER A 18 44.96 6.77 10.34
N GLU A 19 44.34 7.73 11.03
CA GLU A 19 43.33 8.63 10.50
C GLU A 19 43.85 9.33 9.22
N GLU A 20 42.93 9.98 8.49
CA GLU A 20 43.18 10.92 7.38
C GLU A 20 43.23 10.32 5.96
N ASP A 21 42.06 10.16 5.34
CA ASP A 21 41.84 10.75 4.01
C ASP A 21 40.33 10.99 3.77
N TYR A 22 39.85 12.10 4.34
CA TYR A 22 38.58 12.71 3.99
C TYR A 22 38.81 13.59 2.76
N SER A 23 39.09 12.99 1.60
CA SER A 23 39.30 13.73 0.35
C SER A 23 38.09 13.58 -0.58
N THR A 24 37.11 14.45 -0.33
CA THR A 24 36.43 15.29 -1.32
C THR A 24 36.42 14.75 -2.76
N GLY A 25 35.63 13.70 -2.98
CA GLY A 25 35.23 13.22 -4.30
C GLY A 25 33.84 13.74 -4.68
N THR A 26 33.67 15.07 -4.79
CA THR A 26 32.46 15.68 -5.35
C THR A 26 32.35 15.32 -6.83
N MET A 27 31.82 14.13 -7.13
CA MET A 27 31.51 13.71 -8.48
C MET A 27 30.25 14.45 -8.93
N ILE A 28 30.48 15.58 -9.57
CA ILE A 28 29.48 16.49 -10.15
C ILE A 28 28.74 15.72 -11.25
N ARG A 29 27.62 15.08 -10.89
CA ARG A 29 26.70 14.46 -11.85
C ARG A 29 25.98 15.57 -12.63
N ARG A 30 26.43 15.72 -13.89
CA ARG A 30 25.78 16.33 -15.05
C ARG A 30 24.29 16.71 -14.88
N PRO A 31 23.93 18.01 -14.95
CA PRO A 31 22.61 18.40 -15.40
C PRO A 31 22.60 18.45 -16.93
N SER A 32 22.22 17.34 -17.57
CA SER A 32 21.82 17.36 -18.97
C SER A 32 20.59 18.24 -19.08
N THR A 33 20.77 19.43 -19.64
CA THR A 33 19.73 20.42 -19.85
C THR A 33 18.68 19.88 -20.82
N MET A 34 17.56 19.42 -20.27
CA MET A 34 16.32 19.20 -21.03
C MET A 34 15.85 20.55 -21.57
N ARG A 35 16.22 20.86 -22.82
CA ARG A 35 15.63 21.98 -23.56
C ARG A 35 14.70 21.41 -24.63
N GLY A 36 13.57 20.88 -24.15
CA GLY A 36 12.45 20.48 -24.98
C GLY A 36 11.76 21.71 -25.57
N ARG A 37 12.07 21.97 -26.83
CA ARG A 37 11.41 22.91 -27.73
C ARG A 37 9.93 22.52 -27.88
N VAL A 38 9.02 23.31 -27.32
CA VAL A 38 7.58 23.23 -27.65
C VAL A 38 7.23 24.45 -28.51
N PRO A 39 6.81 24.25 -29.79
CA PRO A 39 6.43 25.35 -30.66
C PRO A 39 5.10 25.99 -30.24
N GLY A 40 5.02 27.30 -30.48
CA GLY A 40 3.94 28.19 -30.09
C GLY A 40 2.57 27.70 -30.55
N ARG A 41 1.63 27.71 -29.60
CA ARG A 41 0.20 27.51 -29.87
C ARG A 41 -0.41 28.89 -29.90
N ALA A 42 -0.89 29.23 -31.08
CA ALA A 42 -1.36 30.54 -31.45
C ALA A 42 -2.51 31.03 -30.55
N ARG A 43 -2.31 32.27 -30.12
CA ARG A 43 -3.29 33.22 -29.66
C ARG A 43 -4.37 33.39 -30.72
N TRP A 44 -5.61 33.04 -30.42
CA TRP A 44 -6.79 33.59 -31.09
C TRP A 44 -7.76 34.07 -30.02
N ILE A 45 -7.61 35.36 -29.73
CA ILE A 45 -8.61 36.20 -29.08
C ILE A 45 -9.65 36.49 -30.17
N LEU A 46 -10.90 36.11 -29.96
CA LEU A 46 -12.04 36.57 -30.76
C LEU A 46 -13.21 36.85 -29.79
N PRO A 47 -14.14 37.74 -30.14
CA PRO A 47 -14.39 38.93 -29.36
C PRO A 47 -15.78 38.87 -28.73
N LEU A 48 -15.89 39.67 -27.69
CA LEU A 48 -17.09 40.33 -27.23
C LEU A 48 -18.08 40.63 -28.37
N LEU A 49 -19.26 40.01 -28.33
CA LEU A 49 -20.47 40.48 -29.01
C LEU A 49 -21.67 40.09 -28.14
N LEU A 50 -22.10 41.06 -27.32
CA LEU A 50 -23.37 41.07 -26.61
C LEU A 50 -24.48 41.49 -27.61
N PRO A 51 -25.48 40.65 -27.89
CA PRO A 51 -26.75 41.13 -28.37
C PRO A 51 -27.65 41.45 -27.16
N LEU A 52 -27.86 42.74 -26.89
CA LEU A 52 -29.09 43.21 -26.25
C LEU A 52 -30.24 42.78 -27.16
N CYS A 53 -31.00 41.75 -26.77
CA CYS A 53 -32.24 41.39 -27.43
C CYS A 53 -33.36 41.33 -26.39
N SER A 54 -34.40 42.09 -26.71
CA SER A 54 -35.46 42.56 -25.84
C SER A 54 -36.30 41.48 -25.18
N LEU A 55 -36.70 41.82 -23.97
CA LEU A 55 -37.94 41.48 -23.27
C LEU A 55 -39.00 40.76 -24.13
N SER A 56 -39.13 39.46 -23.92
CA SER A 56 -40.30 38.70 -24.33
C SER A 56 -40.66 37.75 -23.19
N SER A 57 -41.75 38.05 -22.50
CA SER A 57 -42.33 37.23 -21.43
C SER A 57 -42.92 35.95 -22.05
N ALA A 58 -42.06 34.97 -22.34
CA ALA A 58 -42.48 33.62 -22.69
C ALA A 58 -42.52 32.77 -21.42
N GLN A 59 -43.68 32.20 -21.17
CA GLN A 59 -44.09 31.55 -19.93
C GLN A 59 -43.13 30.42 -19.52
N MET A 60 -42.76 30.41 -18.24
CA MET A 60 -42.06 29.29 -17.60
C MET A 60 -43.03 28.12 -17.47
N GLN A 61 -43.01 27.22 -18.44
CA GLN A 61 -43.50 25.86 -18.24
C GLN A 61 -42.38 25.07 -17.56
N GLY A 62 -42.67 24.60 -16.35
CA GLY A 62 -41.74 23.85 -15.51
C GLY A 62 -41.21 22.61 -16.21
N MET A 63 -39.96 22.71 -16.68
CA MET A 63 -39.16 21.55 -17.04
C MET A 63 -38.57 21.01 -15.74
N SER A 64 -39.24 20.02 -15.17
CA SER A 64 -38.71 19.16 -14.12
C SER A 64 -37.32 18.70 -14.53
N MET A 65 -36.29 19.15 -13.80
CA MET A 65 -34.95 18.64 -13.97
C MET A 65 -34.98 17.12 -13.73
N PRO A 66 -34.46 16.27 -14.64
CA PRO A 66 -34.24 14.90 -14.29
C PRO A 66 -33.20 14.89 -13.17
N THR A 67 -33.64 14.55 -11.96
CA THR A 67 -32.78 14.21 -10.84
C THR A 67 -31.84 13.13 -11.34
N HIS A 68 -30.59 13.50 -11.65
CA HIS A 68 -29.56 12.53 -12.02
C HIS A 68 -29.15 11.84 -10.71
N THR A 69 -29.96 10.87 -10.30
CA THR A 69 -29.62 9.92 -9.24
C THR A 69 -28.33 9.24 -9.68
N PRO A 70 -27.17 9.50 -9.04
CA PRO A 70 -25.96 8.76 -9.38
C PRO A 70 -26.28 7.28 -9.19
N PRO A 71 -25.93 6.39 -10.15
CA PRO A 71 -26.12 4.97 -9.95
C PRO A 71 -25.34 4.59 -8.69
N ALA A 72 -26.07 4.20 -7.64
CA ALA A 72 -25.48 3.50 -6.53
C ALA A 72 -24.81 2.27 -7.12
N VAL A 73 -23.47 2.30 -7.22
CA VAL A 73 -22.66 1.17 -7.66
C VAL A 73 -22.79 0.10 -6.59
N SER A 74 -23.86 -0.68 -6.69
CA SER A 74 -24.09 -1.86 -5.88
C SER A 74 -22.90 -2.79 -6.08
N SER A 75 -22.05 -2.91 -5.07
CA SER A 75 -20.97 -3.88 -5.05
C SER A 75 -21.59 -5.28 -5.01
N THR A 76 -21.77 -5.90 -6.17
CA THR A 76 -22.32 -7.25 -6.31
C THR A 76 -21.36 -8.24 -5.66
N THR A 77 -21.68 -8.73 -4.47
CA THR A 77 -20.94 -9.84 -3.88
C THR A 77 -21.48 -11.17 -4.40
N SER A 78 -20.68 -11.91 -5.15
CA SER A 78 -20.98 -13.29 -5.60
C SER A 78 -21.26 -14.22 -4.43
N ALA A 79 -22.08 -15.26 -4.66
CA ALA A 79 -22.40 -16.26 -3.64
C ALA A 79 -21.16 -16.95 -3.07
N ALA A 80 -20.15 -17.21 -3.91
CA ALA A 80 -18.89 -17.81 -3.47
C ALA A 80 -18.15 -16.91 -2.46
N VAL A 81 -18.11 -15.60 -2.73
CA VAL A 81 -17.47 -14.60 -1.87
C VAL A 81 -18.28 -14.34 -0.59
N LYS A 82 -19.62 -14.37 -0.67
CA LYS A 82 -20.50 -14.25 0.51
C LYS A 82 -20.29 -15.38 1.51
N ASN A 83 -19.97 -16.58 1.02
CA ASN A 83 -19.76 -17.77 1.84
C ASN A 83 -18.36 -17.87 2.46
N LEU A 84 -17.45 -16.94 2.14
CA LEU A 84 -16.13 -16.90 2.76
C LEU A 84 -16.25 -16.59 4.25
N GLN A 85 -15.53 -17.37 5.05
CA GLN A 85 -15.41 -17.17 6.48
C GLN A 85 -14.13 -16.38 6.72
N ILE A 86 -14.26 -15.13 7.17
CA ILE A 86 -13.13 -14.26 7.50
C ILE A 86 -13.08 -14.12 9.01
N THR A 87 -11.95 -14.45 9.63
CA THR A 87 -11.79 -14.47 11.09
C THR A 87 -10.46 -13.87 11.52
N GLY A 88 -10.39 -13.43 12.78
CA GLY A 88 -9.15 -13.00 13.41
C GLY A 88 -8.49 -11.82 12.70
N GLY A 89 -9.28 -10.88 12.18
CA GLY A 89 -8.77 -9.72 11.47
C GLY A 89 -8.25 -8.62 12.38
N TRP A 90 -7.00 -8.19 12.19
CA TRP A 90 -6.39 -7.10 12.94
C TRP A 90 -5.30 -6.39 12.12
N ILE A 91 -4.97 -5.15 12.51
CA ILE A 91 -3.87 -4.37 11.92
C ILE A 91 -2.80 -4.20 13.00
N ALA A 92 -1.54 -4.47 12.67
CA ALA A 92 -0.42 -4.16 13.52
C ALA A 92 -0.22 -2.65 13.60
N ALA A 93 -0.35 -2.11 14.81
CA ALA A 93 0.01 -0.73 15.09
C ALA A 93 1.53 -0.54 14.97
N ALA A 94 1.92 0.53 14.28
CA ALA A 94 3.30 1.00 14.22
C ALA A 94 3.47 2.25 15.11
N PRO A 95 4.72 2.63 15.46
CA PRO A 95 4.97 3.91 16.12
C PRO A 95 4.42 5.11 15.31
N PRO A 96 4.11 6.23 15.98
CA PRO A 96 3.60 7.42 15.31
C PRO A 96 4.60 7.92 14.25
N GLY A 97 4.08 8.30 13.08
CA GLY A 97 4.90 8.69 11.93
C GLY A 97 5.33 7.53 11.02
N ALA A 98 4.81 6.32 11.24
CA ALA A 98 4.95 5.24 10.28
C ALA A 98 3.94 5.39 9.13
N ASP A 99 4.45 5.49 7.90
CA ASP A 99 3.63 5.60 6.68
C ASP A 99 3.03 4.25 6.21
N GLU A 100 3.45 3.15 6.84
CA GLU A 100 3.12 1.78 6.44
C GLU A 100 2.74 0.90 7.62
N LEU A 101 1.64 0.15 7.49
CA LEU A 101 1.16 -0.83 8.47
C LEU A 101 0.92 -2.19 7.83
N ALA A 102 0.92 -3.25 8.65
CA ALA A 102 0.59 -4.60 8.22
C ALA A 102 -0.76 -5.07 8.78
N GLY A 103 -1.62 -5.56 7.90
CA GLY A 103 -2.91 -6.19 8.21
C GLY A 103 -2.83 -7.72 8.14
N TYR A 104 -3.47 -8.36 9.12
CA TYR A 104 -3.52 -9.80 9.28
C TYR A 104 -4.96 -10.26 9.46
N LEU A 105 -5.30 -11.41 8.89
CA LEU A 105 -6.63 -12.01 8.91
C LEU A 105 -6.56 -13.43 8.37
N THR A 106 -7.57 -14.25 8.64
CA THR A 106 -7.70 -15.59 8.06
C THR A 106 -8.94 -15.64 7.18
N ILE A 107 -8.78 -16.12 5.95
CA ILE A 107 -9.88 -16.35 5.01
C ILE A 107 -10.01 -17.85 4.77
N ARG A 108 -11.14 -18.44 5.13
CA ARG A 108 -11.49 -19.82 4.83
C ARG A 108 -12.57 -19.85 3.75
N ASN A 109 -12.36 -20.68 2.74
CA ASN A 109 -13.30 -20.90 1.65
C ASN A 109 -14.01 -22.25 1.82
N PRO A 110 -15.18 -22.31 2.50
CA PRO A 110 -15.96 -23.55 2.60
C PRO A 110 -16.72 -23.89 1.30
N GLY A 111 -16.60 -23.06 0.25
CA GLY A 111 -17.26 -23.28 -1.03
C GLY A 111 -16.61 -24.39 -1.87
N LYS A 112 -17.29 -24.72 -2.98
CA LYS A 112 -16.85 -25.73 -3.95
C LYS A 112 -16.02 -25.17 -5.12
N ALA A 113 -15.91 -23.85 -5.22
CA ALA A 113 -15.15 -23.16 -6.25
C ALA A 113 -13.96 -22.43 -5.64
N ALA A 114 -12.84 -22.36 -6.38
CA ALA A 114 -11.71 -21.54 -5.99
C ALA A 114 -12.06 -20.05 -6.09
N VAL A 115 -11.55 -19.24 -5.17
CA VAL A 115 -11.75 -17.79 -5.14
C VAL A 115 -10.39 -17.12 -5.15
N THR A 116 -10.18 -16.11 -5.99
CA THR A 116 -8.91 -15.39 -6.06
C THR A 116 -9.06 -13.98 -5.49
N LEU A 117 -8.29 -13.68 -4.45
CA LEU A 117 -8.15 -12.33 -3.92
C LEU A 117 -7.18 -11.55 -4.79
N VAL A 118 -7.60 -10.40 -5.31
CA VAL A 118 -6.78 -9.53 -6.18
C VAL A 118 -6.28 -8.28 -5.46
N GLY A 119 -6.85 -7.96 -4.30
CA GLY A 119 -6.42 -6.82 -3.49
C GLY A 119 -7.42 -6.47 -2.40
N ALA A 120 -7.19 -5.33 -1.77
CA ALA A 120 -8.10 -4.76 -0.79
C ALA A 120 -8.14 -3.23 -0.94
N SER A 121 -9.14 -2.60 -0.34
CA SER A 121 -9.31 -1.14 -0.33
C SER A 121 -9.91 -0.71 1.00
N SER A 122 -9.50 0.44 1.53
CA SER A 122 -10.07 1.04 2.74
C SER A 122 -10.00 2.56 2.61
N ARG A 123 -10.81 3.27 3.38
CA ARG A 123 -10.69 4.72 3.55
C ARG A 123 -9.49 5.10 4.42
N ALA A 124 -8.96 4.16 5.21
CA ALA A 124 -7.86 4.39 6.14
C ALA A 124 -6.47 4.44 5.47
N ALA A 125 -6.32 3.98 4.23
CA ALA A 125 -5.03 3.98 3.53
C ALA A 125 -5.23 4.20 2.03
N ALA A 126 -4.30 4.91 1.39
CA ALA A 126 -4.34 5.17 -0.04
C ALA A 126 -4.13 3.91 -0.89
N HIS A 127 -3.23 3.02 -0.45
CA HIS A 127 -2.90 1.79 -1.16
C HIS A 127 -2.90 0.60 -0.22
N ILE A 128 -3.53 -0.50 -0.62
CA ILE A 128 -3.51 -1.76 0.12
C ILE A 128 -3.12 -2.89 -0.83
N MET A 129 -1.99 -3.52 -0.57
CA MET A 129 -1.41 -4.53 -1.44
C MET A 129 -1.15 -5.83 -0.66
N PRO A 130 -1.51 -7.01 -1.19
CA PRO A 130 -1.10 -8.27 -0.60
C PRO A 130 0.40 -8.48 -0.82
N MET A 131 1.13 -8.71 0.27
CA MET A 131 2.55 -9.06 0.24
C MET A 131 2.77 -10.43 0.86
N ARG A 132 3.87 -11.09 0.47
CA ARG A 132 4.33 -12.34 1.07
C ARG A 132 5.78 -12.19 1.49
N THR A 133 6.09 -12.61 2.71
CA THR A 133 7.46 -12.78 3.17
C THR A 133 8.06 -14.03 2.54
N THR A 134 9.22 -13.87 1.92
CA THR A 134 10.06 -14.93 1.35
C THR A 134 11.42 -14.88 2.01
N GLN A 135 12.13 -16.00 2.08
CA GLN A 135 13.46 -16.05 2.66
C GLN A 135 14.45 -16.54 1.60
N ASP A 136 15.59 -15.87 1.48
CA ASP A 136 16.66 -16.31 0.59
C ASP A 136 17.50 -17.44 1.21
N MET A 137 18.39 -18.05 0.43
CA MET A 137 19.26 -19.13 0.92
C MET A 137 20.26 -18.67 2.00
N ALA A 138 20.46 -17.36 2.15
CA ALA A 138 21.29 -16.77 3.20
C ALA A 138 20.50 -16.43 4.47
N GLY A 139 19.21 -16.79 4.53
CA GLY A 139 18.35 -16.58 5.67
C GLY A 139 17.76 -15.18 5.77
N ARG A 140 17.94 -14.30 4.78
CA ARG A 140 17.38 -12.94 4.78
C ARG A 140 15.93 -12.96 4.32
N GLU A 141 15.07 -12.31 5.08
CA GLU A 141 13.67 -12.11 4.70
C GLU A 141 13.54 -10.97 3.68
N SER A 142 12.74 -11.21 2.64
CA SER A 142 12.39 -10.23 1.61
C SER A 142 10.88 -10.25 1.40
N MET A 143 10.28 -9.06 1.27
CA MET A 143 8.86 -8.90 0.98
C MET A 143 8.63 -8.87 -0.53
N GLN A 144 7.75 -9.73 -1.02
CA GLN A 144 7.37 -9.78 -2.42
C GLN A 144 5.90 -9.45 -2.60
N ASP A 145 5.61 -8.54 -3.54
CA ASP A 145 4.25 -8.21 -3.95
C ASP A 145 3.55 -9.42 -4.57
N VAL A 146 2.32 -9.68 -4.13
CA VAL A 146 1.48 -10.74 -4.66
C VAL A 146 0.23 -10.15 -5.26
N ALA A 147 0.19 -10.05 -6.60
CA ALA A 147 -0.95 -9.49 -7.31
C ALA A 147 -2.22 -10.34 -7.17
N ARG A 148 -2.09 -11.66 -6.97
CA ARG A 148 -3.24 -12.58 -6.88
C ARG A 148 -2.97 -13.70 -5.89
N LEU A 149 -3.87 -13.88 -4.93
CA LEU A 149 -3.85 -14.98 -3.96
C LEU A 149 -5.06 -15.89 -4.21
N SER A 150 -4.81 -17.07 -4.78
CA SER A 150 -5.85 -18.07 -5.00
C SER A 150 -6.13 -18.86 -3.72
N ILE A 151 -7.40 -18.99 -3.38
CA ILE A 151 -7.92 -19.75 -2.24
C ILE A 151 -8.71 -20.93 -2.82
N PRO A 152 -8.18 -22.16 -2.78
CA PRO A 152 -8.87 -23.32 -3.34
C PRO A 152 -10.18 -23.60 -2.60
N ALA A 153 -11.06 -24.39 -3.22
CA ALA A 153 -12.27 -24.90 -2.58
C ALA A 153 -11.90 -25.71 -1.32
N GLY A 154 -12.58 -25.46 -0.20
CA GLY A 154 -12.22 -26.02 1.11
C GLY A 154 -10.92 -25.47 1.71
N GLY A 155 -10.21 -24.58 1.01
CA GLY A 155 -8.91 -24.04 1.40
C GLY A 155 -8.98 -22.95 2.45
N THR A 156 -7.82 -22.65 3.04
CA THR A 156 -7.66 -21.54 3.99
C THR A 156 -6.42 -20.74 3.61
N LEU A 157 -6.57 -19.42 3.54
CA LEU A 157 -5.51 -18.45 3.36
C LEU A 157 -5.31 -17.69 4.67
N VAL A 158 -4.11 -17.81 5.24
CA VAL A 158 -3.76 -17.17 6.51
C VAL A 158 -2.81 -16.02 6.23
N PHE A 159 -3.20 -14.82 6.63
CA PHE A 159 -2.32 -13.67 6.71
C PHE A 159 -1.79 -13.56 8.13
N ALA A 160 -0.48 -13.74 8.30
CA ALA A 160 0.20 -13.76 9.59
C ALA A 160 1.63 -13.19 9.46
N PRO A 161 2.22 -12.70 10.57
CA PRO A 161 3.61 -12.25 10.59
C PRO A 161 4.55 -13.35 10.04
N GLY A 162 5.51 -12.98 9.19
CA GLY A 162 6.43 -13.93 8.52
C GLY A 162 5.80 -14.75 7.38
N ARG A 163 4.51 -14.54 7.04
CA ARG A 163 3.84 -15.18 5.90
C ARG A 163 3.27 -14.12 4.95
N ALA A 164 2.06 -14.33 4.46
CA ALA A 164 1.34 -13.31 3.72
C ALA A 164 0.81 -12.24 4.69
N HIS A 165 0.79 -10.98 4.27
CA HIS A 165 0.16 -9.87 5.00
C HIS A 165 -0.41 -8.85 4.01
N LEU A 166 -1.33 -8.01 4.47
CA LEU A 166 -1.81 -6.88 3.69
C LEU A 166 -0.99 -5.65 4.09
N MET A 167 -0.22 -5.08 3.17
CA MET A 167 0.50 -3.84 3.43
C MET A 167 -0.45 -2.67 3.17
N LEU A 168 -0.66 -1.82 4.17
CA LEU A 168 -1.40 -0.56 4.06
C LEU A 168 -0.37 0.56 3.97
N ARG A 169 -0.39 1.33 2.87
CA ARG A 169 0.53 2.45 2.62
C ARG A 169 -0.24 3.74 2.36
N GLY A 170 0.34 4.85 2.78
CA GLY A 170 -0.23 6.19 2.55
C GLY A 170 -1.41 6.43 3.47
N LEU A 171 -1.15 6.30 4.77
CA LEU A 171 -2.13 6.59 5.80
C LEU A 171 -2.30 8.12 5.91
N PRO A 172 -3.51 8.67 5.70
CA PRO A 172 -3.75 10.10 5.83
C PRO A 172 -3.72 10.58 7.30
N ARG A 173 -3.79 9.64 8.25
CA ARG A 173 -3.67 9.85 9.70
C ARG A 173 -3.10 8.59 10.36
N ASP A 174 -2.47 8.75 11.51
CA ASP A 174 -2.07 7.62 12.34
C ASP A 174 -3.30 6.83 12.82
N LEU A 175 -3.20 5.51 12.82
CA LEU A 175 -4.22 4.61 13.37
C LEU A 175 -3.87 4.24 14.81
N ASN A 176 -4.80 4.51 15.73
CA ASN A 176 -4.58 4.25 17.15
C ASN A 176 -4.94 2.81 17.53
N VAL A 177 -4.25 2.26 18.54
CA VAL A 177 -4.59 0.95 19.10
C VAL A 177 -6.04 0.94 19.60
N GLY A 178 -6.78 -0.11 19.25
CA GLY A 178 -8.20 -0.27 19.56
C GLY A 178 -9.15 0.30 18.51
N GLU A 179 -8.65 1.08 17.54
CA GLU A 179 -9.47 1.59 16.44
C GLU A 179 -9.94 0.45 15.52
N GLN A 180 -11.14 0.58 14.97
CA GLN A 180 -11.67 -0.33 13.97
C GLN A 180 -11.58 0.30 12.58
N VAL A 181 -11.01 -0.45 11.64
CA VAL A 181 -10.86 -0.04 10.25
C VAL A 181 -11.71 -0.94 9.37
N GLU A 182 -12.65 -0.33 8.65
CA GLU A 182 -13.39 -1.00 7.59
C GLU A 182 -12.51 -1.22 6.36
N MET A 183 -12.42 -2.46 5.91
CA MET A 183 -11.66 -2.85 4.73
C MET A 183 -12.55 -3.66 3.79
N GLN A 184 -12.43 -3.39 2.49
CA GLN A 184 -13.12 -4.08 1.41
C GLN A 184 -12.12 -4.97 0.66
N LEU A 185 -12.23 -6.28 0.84
CA LEU A 185 -11.48 -7.28 0.08
C LEU A 185 -12.05 -7.39 -1.34
N ARG A 186 -11.19 -7.35 -2.36
CA ARG A 186 -11.55 -7.40 -3.78
C ARG A 186 -11.15 -8.74 -4.38
N PHE A 187 -12.07 -9.35 -5.12
CA PHE A 187 -11.88 -10.66 -5.73
C PHE A 187 -11.89 -10.58 -7.26
N SER A 188 -11.30 -11.58 -7.91
CA SER A 188 -11.14 -11.63 -9.36
C SER A 188 -12.46 -11.71 -10.13
N ASP A 189 -13.54 -12.12 -9.47
CA ASP A 189 -14.89 -12.20 -10.03
C ASP A 189 -15.63 -10.84 -10.02
N GLY A 190 -14.95 -9.76 -9.59
CA GLY A 190 -15.52 -8.42 -9.45
C GLY A 190 -16.25 -8.20 -8.12
N SER A 191 -16.38 -9.24 -7.30
CA SER A 191 -17.02 -9.13 -5.99
C SER A 191 -16.15 -8.42 -4.97
N ALA A 192 -16.80 -7.80 -3.99
CA ALA A 192 -16.15 -7.27 -2.81
C ALA A 192 -16.75 -7.84 -1.52
N ARG A 193 -15.92 -7.98 -0.48
CA ARG A 193 -16.35 -8.37 0.86
C ARG A 193 -15.78 -7.42 1.91
N GLY A 194 -16.68 -6.82 2.69
CA GLY A 194 -16.32 -5.98 3.82
C GLY A 194 -15.87 -6.80 5.02
N VAL A 195 -14.84 -6.32 5.69
CA VAL A 195 -14.31 -6.83 6.95
C VAL A 195 -13.92 -5.66 7.85
N LEU A 196 -14.18 -5.81 9.14
CA LEU A 196 -13.70 -4.90 10.19
C LEU A 196 -12.42 -5.47 10.78
N LEU A 197 -11.37 -4.65 10.82
CA LEU A 197 -10.08 -5.00 11.40
C LEU A 197 -9.80 -4.11 12.60
N THR A 198 -9.48 -4.70 13.75
CA THR A 198 -9.09 -3.93 14.94
C THR A 198 -7.58 -3.68 14.95
N VAL A 199 -7.17 -2.45 15.20
CA VAL A 199 -5.76 -2.08 15.35
C VAL A 199 -5.26 -2.59 16.70
N ARG A 200 -4.18 -3.36 16.70
CA ARG A 200 -3.59 -3.99 17.90
C ARG A 200 -2.09 -3.80 17.90
N ARG A 201 -1.51 -3.68 19.08
CA ARG A 201 -0.05 -3.74 19.24
C ARG A 201 0.44 -5.17 18.95
N LEU A 202 1.55 -5.28 18.22
CA LEU A 202 2.29 -6.53 18.03
C LEU A 202 2.81 -7.05 19.37
#